data_AF-A0A0W8JGY3-F1
#
_entry.id   AF-A0A0W8JGY3-F1
#
_cell.length_a   1.000
_cell.length_b   1.000
_cell.length_c   1.000
_cell.angle_alpha   90.00
_cell.angle_beta   90.00
_cell.angle_gamma   90.00
#
_symmetry.space_group_name_H-M   'P 1'
#
loop_
_entity.id
_entity.type
_entity.pdbx_description
1 polymer ?
#
loop_
_entity_poly.entity_id
_entity_poly.type
_entity_poly.pdbx_seq_one_letter_code
_entity_poly.pdbx_strand_id
1 'polypeptide(L)'
;MKYQQLENLECGWKWQYLMHRYKEGVQITRYIDNSEIEHAIVLLSQIEHEPIHVLEWIEQHMSPELDNKLKQAIRAKRKRHYNAEQIHTRKKSIDLDYRVWEKLAFRANELGCTLSEAIEYLLSEASKTEKASQKMSSLKEDLNRLLSE
;
A
#
# COMPACT_ATOMS: atom_id res chain seq x y z
N MET A 1 10.04 -14.86 6.74
CA MET A 1 8.95 -13.94 6.30
C MET A 1 8.31 -13.30 7.53
N LYS A 2 7.87 -12.03 7.46
CA LYS A 2 7.33 -11.27 8.63
C LYS A 2 5.88 -11.61 8.98
N TYR A 3 5.06 -12.04 8.01
CA TYR A 3 3.64 -12.34 8.20
C TYR A 3 3.39 -13.82 7.87
N GLN A 4 2.52 -14.48 8.65
CA GLN A 4 2.09 -15.85 8.42
C GLN A 4 1.22 -15.93 7.15
N GLN A 5 1.32 -17.04 6.42
CA GLN A 5 0.43 -17.33 5.30
C GLN A 5 -0.77 -18.12 5.81
N LEU A 6 -1.97 -17.63 5.49
CA LEU A 6 -3.23 -18.28 5.87
C LEU A 6 -3.81 -18.90 4.60
N GLU A 7 -3.42 -20.13 4.29
CA GLU A 7 -3.68 -20.77 2.99
C GLU A 7 -5.17 -20.75 2.62
N ASN A 8 -6.06 -21.14 3.54
CA ASN A 8 -7.50 -21.15 3.31
C ASN A 8 -8.05 -19.75 2.97
N LEU A 9 -7.63 -18.73 3.70
CA LEU A 9 -8.08 -17.34 3.50
C LEU A 9 -7.48 -16.74 2.21
N GLU A 10 -6.21 -17.03 1.95
CA GLU A 10 -5.51 -16.56 0.76
C GLU A 10 -6.06 -17.19 -0.53
N CYS A 11 -6.55 -18.43 -0.48
CA CYS A 11 -7.23 -19.05 -1.62
C CYS A 11 -8.48 -18.27 -2.02
N GLY A 12 -9.31 -17.86 -1.05
CA GLY A 12 -10.45 -16.98 -1.33
C GLY A 12 -10.02 -15.65 -1.96
N TRP A 13 -8.89 -15.09 -1.52
CA TRP A 13 -8.36 -13.86 -2.13
C TRP A 13 -7.84 -14.06 -3.56
N LYS A 14 -7.21 -15.21 -3.84
CA LYS A 14 -6.75 -15.57 -5.19
C LYS A 14 -7.93 -15.71 -6.14
N TRP A 15 -8.97 -16.43 -5.72
CA TRP A 15 -10.21 -16.59 -6.49
C TRP A 15 -10.86 -15.23 -6.80
N GLN A 16 -11.06 -14.40 -5.77
CA GLN A 16 -11.64 -13.05 -5.93
C GLN A 16 -10.83 -12.19 -6.90
N TYR A 17 -9.50 -12.25 -6.82
CA TYR A 17 -8.63 -11.52 -7.74
C TYR A 17 -8.80 -12.01 -9.18
N LEU A 18 -8.76 -13.32 -9.42
CA LEU A 18 -8.91 -13.88 -10.77
C LEU A 18 -10.26 -13.53 -11.39
N MET A 19 -11.35 -13.68 -10.64
CA MET A 19 -12.70 -13.31 -11.10
C MET A 19 -12.84 -11.81 -11.38
N HIS A 20 -12.21 -10.96 -10.57
CA HIS A 20 -12.17 -9.52 -10.82
C HIS A 20 -11.42 -9.20 -12.11
N ARG A 21 -10.24 -9.79 -12.33
CA ARG A 21 -9.44 -9.56 -13.55
C ARG A 21 -10.16 -10.06 -14.80
N TYR A 22 -10.87 -11.18 -14.70
CA TYR A 22 -11.71 -11.67 -15.80
C TYR A 22 -12.83 -10.68 -16.14
N LYS A 23 -13.52 -10.12 -15.13
CA LYS A 23 -14.56 -9.08 -15.33
C LYS A 23 -14.01 -7.80 -15.95
N GLU A 24 -12.75 -7.47 -15.72
CA GLU A 24 -12.03 -6.36 -16.39
C GLU A 24 -11.65 -6.68 -17.85
N GLY A 25 -11.96 -7.88 -18.35
CA GLY A 25 -11.60 -8.32 -19.71
C GLY A 25 -10.15 -8.79 -19.85
N VAL A 26 -9.45 -9.05 -18.75
CA VAL A 26 -8.09 -9.58 -18.78
C VAL A 26 -8.13 -11.09 -18.99
N GLN A 27 -7.33 -11.58 -19.94
CA GLN A 27 -7.15 -13.02 -20.15
C GLN A 27 -6.43 -13.65 -18.95
N ILE A 28 -7.18 -14.40 -18.14
CA ILE A 28 -6.64 -15.05 -16.94
C ILE A 28 -6.10 -16.45 -17.21
N THR A 29 -6.54 -17.09 -18.29
CA THR A 29 -6.15 -18.46 -18.66
C THR A 29 -4.98 -18.45 -19.65
N ARG A 30 -4.26 -19.57 -19.74
CA ARG A 30 -3.17 -19.79 -20.71
C ARG A 30 -3.65 -20.18 -22.12
N TYR A 31 -4.94 -20.40 -22.29
CA TYR A 31 -5.53 -20.88 -23.54
C TYR A 31 -5.78 -19.72 -24.50
N ILE A 32 -5.60 -19.98 -25.80
CA ILE A 32 -5.88 -19.03 -26.88
C ILE A 32 -7.32 -19.20 -27.40
N ASP A 33 -7.85 -20.42 -27.35
CA ASP A 33 -9.19 -20.73 -27.82
C ASP A 33 -10.26 -20.29 -26.82
N ASN A 34 -11.29 -19.59 -27.32
CA ASN A 34 -12.40 -19.08 -26.53
C ASN A 34 -13.18 -20.20 -25.83
N SER A 35 -13.33 -21.36 -26.48
CA SER A 35 -14.06 -22.49 -25.90
C SER A 35 -13.40 -23.01 -24.60
N GLU A 36 -12.09 -23.21 -24.63
CA GLU A 36 -11.27 -23.62 -23.49
C GLU A 36 -11.18 -22.54 -22.41
N ILE A 37 -11.13 -21.26 -22.82
CA ILE A 37 -11.20 -20.13 -21.89
C ILE A 37 -12.52 -20.21 -21.12
N GLU A 38 -13.66 -20.24 -21.80
CA GLU A 38 -14.98 -20.28 -21.19
C GLU A 38 -15.13 -21.48 -20.25
N HIS A 39 -14.69 -22.67 -20.69
CA HIS A 39 -14.73 -23.87 -19.87
C HIS A 39 -13.94 -23.71 -18.57
N ALA A 40 -12.69 -23.22 -18.64
CA ALA A 40 -11.87 -22.98 -17.47
C ALA A 40 -12.48 -21.93 -16.53
N ILE A 41 -13.13 -20.89 -17.06
CA ILE A 41 -13.84 -19.89 -16.25
C ILE A 41 -15.05 -20.49 -15.54
N VAL A 42 -15.83 -21.34 -16.21
CA VAL A 42 -16.97 -22.02 -15.59
C VAL A 42 -16.51 -22.88 -14.42
N LEU A 43 -15.41 -23.64 -14.60
CA LEU A 43 -14.80 -24.42 -13.52
C LEU A 43 -14.38 -23.51 -12.35
N LEU A 44 -13.70 -22.40 -12.65
CA LEU A 44 -13.28 -21.45 -11.62
C LEU A 44 -14.47 -20.91 -10.83
N SER A 45 -15.59 -20.60 -11.49
CA SER A 45 -16.78 -20.07 -10.83
C SER A 45 -17.44 -21.06 -9.86
N GLN A 46 -17.25 -22.37 -10.05
CA GLN A 46 -17.87 -23.41 -9.21
C GLN A 46 -17.06 -23.72 -7.94
N ILE A 47 -15.74 -23.48 -7.98
CA ILE A 47 -14.81 -23.86 -6.91
C ILE A 47 -14.56 -22.73 -5.87
N GLU A 48 -15.45 -21.73 -5.77
CA GLU A 48 -15.27 -20.55 -4.89
C GLU A 48 -14.95 -20.92 -3.42
N HIS A 49 -15.61 -21.95 -2.90
CA HIS A 49 -15.47 -22.40 -1.51
C HIS A 49 -14.47 -23.54 -1.32
N GLU A 50 -13.76 -23.95 -2.38
CA GLU A 50 -12.89 -25.13 -2.37
C GLU A 50 -11.42 -24.73 -2.56
N PRO A 51 -10.68 -24.45 -1.47
CA PRO A 51 -9.35 -23.86 -1.54
C PRO A 51 -8.35 -24.74 -2.29
N ILE A 52 -8.47 -26.06 -2.19
CA ILE A 52 -7.58 -27.02 -2.86
C ILE A 52 -7.76 -26.93 -4.38
N HIS A 53 -9.00 -27.02 -4.87
CA HIS A 53 -9.29 -26.95 -6.29
C HIS A 53 -8.93 -25.58 -6.90
N VAL A 54 -9.02 -24.48 -6.13
CA VAL A 54 -8.54 -23.17 -6.60
C VAL A 54 -7.04 -23.17 -6.88
N LEU A 55 -6.24 -23.85 -6.06
CA LEU A 55 -4.79 -23.97 -6.29
C LEU A 55 -4.50 -24.83 -7.51
N GLU A 56 -5.18 -25.97 -7.64
CA GLU A 56 -5.06 -26.86 -8.80
C GLU A 56 -5.43 -26.12 -10.09
N TRP A 57 -6.52 -25.34 -10.07
CA TRP A 57 -6.93 -24.52 -11.21
C TRP A 57 -5.85 -23.50 -11.59
N ILE A 58 -5.23 -22.86 -10.61
CA ILE A 58 -4.15 -21.88 -10.83
C ILE A 58 -2.94 -22.55 -11.50
N GLU A 59 -2.56 -23.74 -11.07
CA GLU A 59 -1.45 -24.48 -11.67
C GLU A 59 -1.78 -24.98 -13.09
N GLN A 60 -3.03 -25.36 -13.34
CA GLN A 60 -3.46 -26.02 -14.57
C GLN A 60 -4.03 -25.09 -15.65
N HIS A 61 -4.50 -23.89 -15.31
CA HIS A 61 -5.21 -23.07 -16.29
C HIS A 61 -4.71 -21.63 -16.34
N MET A 62 -4.02 -21.12 -15.31
CA MET A 62 -3.63 -19.72 -15.25
C MET A 62 -2.56 -19.34 -16.28
N SER A 63 -2.68 -18.12 -16.83
CA SER A 63 -1.65 -17.50 -17.65
C SER A 63 -0.37 -17.23 -16.84
N PRO A 64 0.84 -17.57 -17.37
CA PRO A 64 2.10 -17.30 -16.69
C PRO A 64 2.37 -15.81 -16.48
N GLU A 65 1.81 -14.93 -17.32
CA GLU A 65 1.95 -13.48 -17.16
C GLU A 65 1.26 -12.94 -15.90
N LEU A 66 0.21 -13.65 -15.46
CA LEU A 66 -0.59 -13.25 -14.31
C LEU A 66 0.01 -13.77 -12.99
N ASP A 67 0.84 -14.80 -13.02
CA ASP A 67 1.40 -15.43 -11.82
C ASP A 67 2.14 -14.44 -10.91
N ASN A 68 3.07 -13.67 -11.49
CA ASN A 68 3.82 -12.66 -10.73
C ASN A 68 2.91 -11.56 -10.17
N LYS A 69 1.93 -11.11 -10.96
CA LYS A 69 0.96 -10.07 -10.54
C LYS A 69 0.06 -10.58 -9.42
N LEU A 70 -0.41 -11.83 -9.51
CA LEU A 70 -1.20 -12.49 -8.48
C LEU A 70 -0.39 -12.61 -7.18
N LYS A 71 0.84 -13.13 -7.25
CA LYS A 71 1.72 -13.25 -6.07
C LYS A 71 1.94 -11.91 -5.38
N GLN A 72 2.15 -10.83 -6.14
CA GLN A 72 2.29 -9.47 -5.60
C GLN A 72 0.98 -8.96 -4.97
N ALA A 73 -0.16 -9.16 -5.64
CA ALA A 73 -1.47 -8.75 -5.14
C ALA A 73 -1.82 -9.45 -3.81
N ILE A 74 -1.61 -10.77 -3.72
CA ILE A 74 -1.84 -11.54 -2.49
C ILE A 74 -0.86 -11.13 -1.39
N ARG A 75 0.42 -10.90 -1.71
CA ARG A 75 1.39 -10.36 -0.73
C ARG A 75 0.94 -9.00 -0.17
N ALA A 76 0.45 -8.11 -1.04
CA ALA A 76 -0.04 -6.80 -0.62
C ALA A 76 -1.30 -6.93 0.25
N LYS A 77 -2.26 -7.80 -0.14
CA LYS A 77 -3.48 -8.05 0.62
C LYS A 77 -3.19 -8.66 2.00
N ARG A 78 -2.27 -9.63 2.07
CA ARG A 78 -1.76 -10.20 3.33
C ARG A 78 -1.17 -9.13 4.24
N LYS A 79 -0.27 -8.29 3.71
CA LYS A 79 0.33 -7.19 4.49
C LYS A 79 -0.74 -6.23 5.02
N ARG A 80 -1.73 -5.86 4.21
CA ARG A 80 -2.82 -4.96 4.60
C ARG A 80 -3.73 -5.58 5.65
N HIS A 81 -4.03 -6.88 5.54
CA HIS A 81 -4.81 -7.62 6.52
C HIS A 81 -4.19 -7.52 7.91
N TYR A 82 -2.93 -7.93 8.06
CA TYR A 82 -2.22 -7.85 9.35
C TYR A 82 -2.01 -6.40 9.82
N ASN A 83 -1.68 -5.47 8.92
CA ASN A 83 -1.51 -4.07 9.31
C ASN A 83 -2.82 -3.37 9.71
N ALA A 84 -3.99 -3.95 9.41
CA ALA A 84 -5.27 -3.40 9.84
C ALA A 84 -5.57 -3.70 11.31
N GLU A 85 -4.93 -4.74 11.89
CA GLU A 85 -5.13 -5.17 13.28
C GLU A 85 -4.60 -4.14 14.29
N GLN A 86 -3.53 -3.42 13.94
CA GLN A 86 -2.88 -2.46 14.83
C GLN A 86 -2.94 -1.04 14.26
N ILE A 87 -3.33 -0.07 15.10
CA ILE A 87 -3.49 1.33 14.68
C ILE A 87 -2.18 1.92 14.14
N HIS A 88 -1.04 1.62 14.77
CA HIS A 88 0.27 2.18 14.41
C HIS A 88 0.85 1.59 13.10
N THR A 89 0.39 0.42 12.65
CA THR A 89 0.80 -0.18 11.37
C THR A 89 -0.17 0.13 10.23
N ARG A 90 -1.39 0.57 10.56
CA ARG A 90 -2.41 1.00 9.61
C ARG A 90 -1.94 2.23 8.83
N LYS A 91 -2.19 2.23 7.52
CA LYS A 91 -1.86 3.35 6.62
C LYS A 91 -3.14 4.04 6.16
N LYS A 92 -3.05 5.35 5.90
CA LYS A 92 -4.15 6.16 5.36
C LYS A 92 -3.75 6.68 3.99
N SER A 93 -4.66 6.57 3.03
CA SER A 93 -4.53 7.25 1.75
C SER A 93 -4.91 8.71 1.94
N ILE A 94 -4.08 9.62 1.44
CA ILE A 94 -4.32 11.05 1.41
C ILE A 94 -4.07 11.53 -0.01
N ASP A 95 -4.90 12.45 -0.49
CA ASP A 95 -4.67 13.15 -1.74
C ASP A 95 -3.97 14.47 -1.43
N LEU A 96 -2.95 14.79 -2.22
CA LEU A 96 -2.19 16.03 -2.12
C LEU A 96 -2.20 16.73 -3.48
N ASP A 97 -2.22 18.07 -3.46
CA ASP A 97 -1.99 18.84 -4.67
C ASP A 97 -0.64 18.48 -5.27
N TYR A 98 -0.59 18.39 -6.60
CA TYR A 98 0.60 17.92 -7.32
C TYR A 98 1.89 18.66 -6.90
N ARG A 99 1.84 20.00 -6.80
CA ARG A 99 3.00 20.82 -6.42
C ARG A 99 3.44 20.61 -4.97
N VAL A 100 2.52 20.26 -4.07
CA VAL A 100 2.84 19.97 -2.66
C VAL A 100 3.51 18.61 -2.57
N TRP A 101 2.94 17.61 -3.25
CA TRP A 101 3.52 16.28 -3.35
C TRP A 101 4.93 16.32 -3.97
N GLU A 102 5.12 17.07 -5.05
CA GLU A 102 6.43 17.20 -5.73
C GLU A 102 7.51 17.73 -4.79
N LYS A 103 7.23 18.81 -4.06
CA LYS A 103 8.18 19.38 -3.09
C LYS A 103 8.48 18.41 -1.96
N LEU A 104 7.46 17.75 -1.41
CA LEU A 104 7.63 16.78 -0.34
C LEU A 104 8.44 15.56 -0.81
N ALA A 105 8.18 15.07 -2.02
CA ALA A 105 8.89 13.95 -2.62
C ALA A 105 10.35 14.29 -2.89
N PHE A 106 10.63 15.48 -3.42
CA PHE A 106 11.99 15.97 -3.61
C PHE A 106 12.73 16.01 -2.27
N ARG A 107 12.12 16.61 -1.23
CA ARG A 107 12.72 16.70 0.10
C ARG A 107 12.96 15.33 0.75
N ALA A 108 12.00 14.41 0.62
CA ALA A 108 12.15 13.04 1.14
C ALA A 108 13.28 12.29 0.42
N ASN A 109 13.41 12.46 -0.90
CA ASN A 109 14.50 11.88 -1.67
C ASN A 109 15.87 12.46 -1.29
N GLU A 110 15.99 13.78 -1.09
CA GLU A 110 17.22 14.42 -0.60
C GLU A 110 17.65 13.87 0.76
N LEU A 111 16.69 13.64 1.66
CA LEU A 111 16.93 13.08 2.99
C LEU A 111 17.12 11.56 2.99
N GLY A 112 16.87 10.88 1.87
CA GLY A 112 16.94 9.43 1.75
C GLY A 112 15.90 8.70 2.61
N CYS A 113 14.78 9.32 2.92
CA CYS A 113 13.74 8.78 3.82
C CYS A 113 12.38 8.65 3.12
N THR A 114 11.44 7.97 3.78
CA THR A 114 10.07 7.87 3.29
C THR A 114 9.32 9.19 3.43
N LEU A 115 8.27 9.40 2.63
CA LEU A 115 7.41 10.61 2.75
C LEU A 115 6.88 10.82 4.18
N SER A 116 6.53 9.74 4.89
CA SER A 116 6.03 9.83 6.27
C SER A 116 7.12 10.31 7.24
N GLU A 117 8.34 9.78 7.12
CA GLU A 117 9.48 10.21 7.94
C GLU A 117 9.90 11.65 7.61
N ALA A 118 9.83 12.04 6.33
CA ALA A 118 10.07 13.42 5.91
C ALA A 118 9.06 14.39 6.55
N ILE A 119 7.77 14.02 6.60
CA ILE A 119 6.74 14.83 7.28
C ILE A 119 7.05 14.95 8.78
N GLU A 120 7.38 13.85 9.47
CA GLU A 120 7.74 13.88 10.90
C GLU A 120 8.95 14.78 11.17
N TYR A 121 9.98 14.67 10.32
CA TYR A 121 11.16 15.52 10.40
C TYR A 121 10.81 17.01 10.25
N LEU A 122 10.07 17.37 9.19
CA LEU A 122 9.67 18.76 8.93
C LEU A 122 8.80 19.34 10.04
N LEU A 123 7.88 18.56 10.61
CA LEU A 123 7.07 18.98 11.75
C LEU A 123 7.94 19.25 12.99
N SER A 124 8.93 18.37 13.24
CA SER A 124 9.86 18.55 14.35
C SER A 124 10.75 19.79 14.18
N GLU A 125 11.18 20.08 12.95
CA GLU A 125 12.01 21.23 12.60
C GLU A 125 11.21 22.55 12.69
N ALA A 126 9.97 22.56 12.19
CA ALA A 126 9.06 23.69 12.33
C ALA A 126 8.81 24.04 13.80
N SER A 127 8.52 23.04 14.65
CA SER A 127 8.31 23.27 16.09
C SER A 127 9.55 23.81 16.80
N LYS A 128 10.75 23.35 16.43
CA LYS A 128 12.01 23.89 16.98
C LYS A 128 12.23 25.34 16.58
N THR A 129 11.97 25.67 15.32
CA THR A 129 12.13 27.02 14.76
C THR A 129 11.15 28.01 15.41
N GLU A 130 9.91 27.60 15.62
CA GLU A 130 8.91 28.39 16.33
C GLU A 130 9.33 28.70 17.77
N LYS A 131 9.74 27.67 18.53
CA LYS A 131 10.25 27.84 19.90
C LYS A 131 11.48 28.73 19.98
N ALA A 132 12.39 28.61 19.01
CA ALA A 132 13.58 29.47 18.93
C ALA A 132 13.19 30.93 18.67
N SER A 133 12.23 31.17 17.76
CA SER A 133 11.74 32.50 17.43
C SER A 133 11.04 33.16 18.63
N GLN A 134 10.20 32.41 19.36
CA GLN A 134 9.56 32.90 20.59
C GLN A 134 10.58 33.28 21.67
N LYS A 135 11.58 32.42 21.90
CA LYS A 135 12.68 32.72 22.85
C LYS A 135 13.45 33.96 22.44
N MET A 136 13.76 34.12 21.16
CA MET A 136 14.46 35.30 20.64
C MET A 136 13.61 36.57 20.84
N SER A 137 12.29 36.50 20.64
CA SER A 137 11.38 37.63 20.89
C SER A 137 11.37 38.02 22.37
N SER A 138 11.20 37.04 23.27
CA SER A 138 11.25 37.27 24.72
C SER A 138 12.56 37.92 25.15
N LEU A 139 13.70 37.38 24.67
CA LEU A 139 15.02 37.94 25.00
C LEU A 139 15.19 39.38 24.51
N LYS A 140 14.67 39.70 23.32
CA LYS A 140 14.68 41.08 22.79
C LYS A 140 13.82 42.01 23.64
N GLU A 141 12.64 41.56 24.05
CA GLU A 141 11.75 42.34 24.92
C GLU A 141 12.39 42.59 26.30
N ASP A 142 13.00 41.55 26.89
CA ASP A 142 13.68 41.66 28.18
C ASP A 142 14.90 42.60 28.11
N LEU A 143 15.71 42.50 27.05
CA LEU A 143 16.83 43.42 26.81
C LEU A 143 16.36 44.86 26.61
N ASN A 144 15.30 45.08 25.83
CA ASN A 144 14.76 46.42 25.61
C ASN A 144 14.27 47.02 26.93
N ARG A 145 13.61 46.22 27.80
CA ARG A 145 13.19 46.67 29.13
C ARG A 145 14.38 47.13 29.97
N LEU A 146 15.44 46.32 30.04
CA LEU A 146 16.65 46.63 30.80
C LEU A 146 17.40 47.87 30.29
N LEU A 147 17.32 48.17 28.99
CA LEU A 147 17.95 49.35 28.38
C LEU A 147 17.10 50.62 28.49
N SER A 148 15.81 50.48 28.79
CA SER A 148 14.87 51.60 28.98
C SER A 148 14.70 52.04 30.43
N GLU A 149 15.31 51.32 31.37
CA GLU A 149 15.58 51.77 32.76
C GLU A 149 16.92 52.52 32.84
#